data_AF-A0A7S0M971-F1
#
_entry.id   AF-A0A7S0M971-F1
#
_cell.length_a   1.000
_cell.length_b   1.000
_cell.length_c   1.000
_cell.angle_alpha   90.00
_cell.angle_beta   90.00
_cell.angle_gamma   90.00
#
_symmetry.space_group_name_H-M   'P 1'
#
loop_
_entity.id
_entity.type
_entity.pdbx_description
1 polymer ?
#
loop_
_entity_poly.entity_id
_entity_poly.type
_entity_poly.pdbx_seq_one_letter_code
_entity_poly.pdbx_strand_id
1 'polypeptide(L)'
;GLEGYRWLKAAAVQIMALPPDMVEAAAERFPPAVFWHMPRDSWTAGIVGNNVDTLKRAGRTVVELLCEPMAIGDDFFHQRMDEVDQGTSQGMVETLRHHGLLDDAGLLTQDPRMSGWRAALQRNVSRIASGEIGLAADRSGVSELLNAAFAQHEFCDAHADAALDFLLRHALAPPRADTPAG
;
A
#
# COMPACT_ATOMS: atom_id res chain seq x y z
N GLY A 1 10.13 0.57 26.35
CA GLY A 1 9.66 -0.47 27.29
C GLY A 1 9.15 -1.66 26.49
N LEU A 2 9.94 -2.73 26.42
CA LEU A 2 9.61 -3.97 25.69
C LEU A 2 9.96 -5.24 26.51
N GLU A 3 10.06 -5.11 27.83
CA GLU A 3 10.27 -6.24 28.74
C GLU A 3 8.93 -6.97 28.96
N GLY A 4 8.57 -7.86 28.03
CA GLY A 4 7.31 -8.62 28.13
C GLY A 4 6.92 -9.47 26.92
N TYR A 5 7.60 -9.35 25.78
CA TYR A 5 7.14 -9.92 24.51
C TYR A 5 7.60 -11.37 24.25
N ARG A 6 7.80 -12.18 25.30
CA ARG A 6 8.15 -13.61 25.13
C ARG A 6 7.06 -14.44 24.45
N TRP A 7 5.85 -13.90 24.32
CA TRP A 7 4.68 -14.54 23.70
C TRP A 7 4.38 -14.03 22.28
N LEU A 8 5.04 -12.97 21.82
CA LEU A 8 4.82 -12.41 20.48
C LEU A 8 5.56 -13.25 19.45
N LYS A 9 4.82 -13.89 18.54
CA LYS A 9 5.40 -14.86 17.59
C LYS A 9 5.78 -14.26 16.24
N ALA A 10 5.05 -13.25 15.79
CA ALA A 10 5.31 -12.51 14.55
C ALA A 10 4.62 -11.13 14.63
N ALA A 11 5.08 -10.17 13.85
CA ALA A 11 4.48 -8.84 13.74
C ALA A 11 4.30 -8.42 12.27
N ALA A 12 3.17 -7.78 11.97
CA ALA A 12 2.93 -7.07 10.71
C ALA A 12 2.78 -5.59 11.00
N VAL A 13 3.62 -4.79 10.36
CA VAL A 13 3.55 -3.33 10.43
C VAL A 13 3.08 -2.85 9.07
N GLN A 14 1.80 -2.50 8.99
CA GLN A 14 1.13 -2.05 7.77
C GLN A 14 0.98 -0.54 7.81
N ILE A 15 1.49 0.13 6.78
CA ILE A 15 1.32 1.59 6.54
C ILE A 15 1.74 2.42 7.76
N MET A 16 2.66 1.88 8.55
CA MET A 16 3.23 2.53 9.71
C MET A 16 4.69 2.17 9.79
N ALA A 17 5.47 3.07 10.33
CA ALA A 17 6.80 2.77 10.80
C ALA A 17 6.77 2.62 12.32
N LEU A 18 7.65 1.77 12.86
CA LEU A 18 7.91 1.78 14.29
C LEU A 18 8.83 2.96 14.62
N PRO A 19 8.67 3.59 15.79
CA PRO A 19 9.62 4.58 16.28
C PRO A 19 11.05 4.00 16.29
N PRO A 20 12.05 4.67 15.68
CA PRO A 20 13.40 4.12 15.57
C PRO A 20 14.03 3.75 16.92
N ASP A 21 13.81 4.56 17.95
CA ASP A 21 14.30 4.33 19.32
C ASP A 21 13.74 3.04 19.94
N MET A 22 12.48 2.72 19.63
CA MET A 22 11.84 1.49 20.06
C MET A 22 12.44 0.26 19.37
N VAL A 23 12.74 0.38 18.07
CA VAL A 23 13.35 -0.70 17.29
C VAL A 23 14.78 -0.94 17.75
N GLU A 24 15.58 0.11 17.93
CA GLU A 24 16.95 0.02 18.43
C GLU A 24 16.99 -0.65 19.81
N ALA A 25 16.12 -0.23 20.73
CA ALA A 25 16.07 -0.76 22.10
C ALA A 25 15.70 -2.25 22.18
N ALA A 26 15.06 -2.82 21.15
CA ALA A 26 14.61 -4.21 21.15
C ALA A 26 15.13 -5.04 19.98
N ALA A 27 16.09 -4.52 19.20
CA ALA A 27 16.49 -5.11 17.93
C ALA A 27 16.88 -6.60 18.06
N GLU A 28 17.65 -6.95 19.10
CA GLU A 28 18.10 -8.33 19.35
C GLU A 28 16.97 -9.32 19.64
N ARG A 29 15.86 -8.84 20.22
CA ARG A 29 14.71 -9.66 20.65
C ARG A 29 13.49 -9.49 19.76
N PHE A 30 13.59 -8.69 18.70
CA PHE A 30 12.46 -8.38 17.84
C PHE A 30 11.93 -9.64 17.15
N PRO A 31 10.62 -9.89 17.11
CA PRO A 31 10.09 -11.06 16.41
C PRO A 31 10.38 -10.99 14.91
N PRO A 32 10.25 -12.10 14.16
CA PRO A 32 10.15 -12.03 12.71
C PRO A 32 9.09 -11.01 12.29
N ALA A 33 9.45 -10.13 11.36
CA ALA A 33 8.63 -8.98 11.03
C ALA A 33 8.44 -8.82 9.53
N VAL A 34 7.24 -8.43 9.14
CA VAL A 34 6.94 -7.95 7.80
C VAL A 34 6.61 -6.46 7.87
N PHE A 35 7.32 -5.66 7.10
CA PHE A 35 7.03 -4.24 6.86
C PHE A 35 6.34 -4.11 5.53
N TRP A 36 5.14 -3.54 5.53
CA TRP A 36 4.30 -3.42 4.37
C TRP A 36 3.92 -1.95 4.19
N HIS A 37 4.53 -1.29 3.21
CA HIS A 37 4.45 0.17 3.07
C HIS A 37 4.46 0.64 1.62
N MET A 38 4.17 1.92 1.43
CA MET A 38 4.03 2.58 0.14
C MET A 38 5.26 3.47 -0.14
N PRO A 39 5.96 3.30 -1.27
CA PRO A 39 7.22 3.99 -1.54
C PRO A 39 7.05 5.50 -1.79
N ARG A 40 5.85 5.98 -2.17
CA ARG A 40 5.59 7.43 -2.34
C ARG A 40 5.26 8.14 -1.04
N ASP A 41 4.96 7.42 0.05
CA ASP A 41 4.99 7.99 1.39
C ASP A 41 6.45 8.08 1.88
N SER A 42 7.19 9.03 1.30
CA SER A 42 8.65 9.14 1.47
C SER A 42 9.11 9.26 2.93
N TRP A 43 8.30 9.90 3.79
CA TRP A 43 8.60 10.02 5.21
C TRP A 43 8.51 8.64 5.88
N THR A 44 7.38 7.96 5.73
CA THR A 44 7.18 6.64 6.34
C THR A 44 8.15 5.61 5.75
N ALA A 45 8.33 5.61 4.43
CA ALA A 45 9.28 4.73 3.74
C ALA A 45 10.71 4.90 4.25
N GLY A 46 11.15 6.13 4.52
CA GLY A 46 12.46 6.40 5.11
C GLY A 46 12.62 5.79 6.51
N ILE A 47 11.59 5.91 7.37
CA ILE A 47 11.62 5.31 8.72
C ILE A 47 11.55 3.78 8.63
N VAL A 48 10.74 3.23 7.73
CA VAL A 48 10.68 1.77 7.49
C VAL A 48 12.04 1.24 7.04
N GLY A 49 12.71 1.90 6.11
CA GLY A 49 14.06 1.51 5.68
C GLY A 49 15.04 1.44 6.86
N ASN A 50 15.04 2.46 7.73
CA ASN A 50 15.86 2.46 8.94
C ASN A 50 15.53 1.29 9.90
N ASN A 51 14.24 0.97 10.07
CA ASN A 51 13.79 -0.15 10.90
C ASN A 51 14.25 -1.49 10.32
N VAL A 52 14.04 -1.70 9.02
CA VAL A 52 14.45 -2.90 8.28
C VAL A 52 15.95 -3.12 8.40
N ASP A 53 16.76 -2.08 8.18
CA ASP A 53 18.23 -2.17 8.26
C ASP A 53 18.72 -2.44 9.68
N THR A 54 18.09 -1.82 10.68
CA THR A 54 18.44 -2.04 12.09
C THR A 54 18.17 -3.48 12.51
N LEU A 55 17.01 -4.02 12.14
CA LEU A 55 16.62 -5.39 12.46
C LEU A 55 17.45 -6.43 11.69
N LYS A 56 17.73 -6.19 10.39
CA LYS A 56 18.61 -7.06 9.60
C LYS A 56 20.02 -7.11 10.18
N ARG A 57 20.59 -5.96 10.60
CA ARG A 57 21.90 -5.89 11.28
C ARG A 57 21.93 -6.64 12.61
N ALA A 58 20.81 -6.66 13.34
CA ALA A 58 20.64 -7.45 14.56
C ALA A 58 20.37 -8.95 14.30
N GLY A 59 20.50 -9.42 13.06
CA GLY A 59 20.31 -10.83 12.68
C GLY A 59 18.85 -11.29 12.71
N ARG A 60 17.89 -10.36 12.60
CA ARG A 60 16.46 -10.68 12.63
C ARG A 60 15.92 -11.02 11.23
N THR A 61 14.95 -11.93 11.18
CA THR A 61 14.22 -12.23 9.95
C THR A 61 13.24 -11.11 9.65
N VAL A 62 13.47 -10.38 8.57
CA VAL A 62 12.63 -9.25 8.16
C VAL A 62 12.30 -9.35 6.67
N VAL A 63 11.03 -9.15 6.34
CA VAL A 63 10.55 -8.99 4.95
C VAL A 63 10.05 -7.56 4.79
N GLU A 64 10.40 -6.94 3.68
CA GLU A 64 9.89 -5.64 3.26
C GLU A 64 9.07 -5.82 1.99
N LEU A 65 7.84 -5.32 1.99
CA LEU A 65 6.88 -5.41 0.90
C LEU A 65 6.48 -3.98 0.50
N LEU A 66 6.72 -3.66 -0.77
CA LEU A 66 6.43 -2.34 -1.34
C LEU A 66 5.13 -2.39 -2.13
N CYS A 67 4.16 -1.56 -1.74
CA CYS A 67 2.98 -1.31 -2.55
C CYS A 67 3.37 -0.37 -3.69
N GLU A 68 3.84 -0.90 -4.81
CA GLU A 68 4.28 -0.08 -5.93
C GLU A 68 3.11 0.68 -6.60
N PRO A 69 3.36 1.88 -7.17
CA PRO A 69 2.38 2.58 -8.00
C PRO A 69 1.90 1.70 -9.16
N MET A 70 0.60 1.77 -9.46
CA MET A 70 -0.03 0.96 -10.50
C MET A 70 -0.23 1.77 -11.78
N ALA A 71 0.13 1.18 -12.92
CA ALA A 71 -0.16 1.77 -14.23
C ALA A 71 -1.67 1.72 -14.53
N ILE A 72 -2.21 2.86 -14.95
CA ILE A 72 -3.60 3.04 -15.36
C ILE A 72 -3.68 2.88 -16.88
N GLY A 73 -3.99 1.65 -17.29
CA GLY A 73 -4.26 1.28 -18.69
C GLY A 73 -5.74 1.42 -19.06
N ASP A 74 -6.04 1.24 -20.34
CA ASP A 74 -7.36 1.52 -20.92
C ASP A 74 -8.50 0.71 -20.28
N ASP A 75 -8.23 -0.52 -19.84
CA ASP A 75 -9.20 -1.39 -19.16
C ASP A 75 -9.16 -1.29 -17.63
N PHE A 76 -8.36 -0.39 -17.06
CA PHE A 76 -8.07 -0.34 -15.61
C PHE A 76 -9.34 -0.26 -14.75
N PHE A 77 -10.25 0.66 -15.09
CA PHE A 77 -11.50 0.85 -14.34
C PHE A 77 -12.50 -0.25 -14.65
N HIS A 78 -12.62 -0.66 -15.92
CA HIS A 78 -13.52 -1.74 -16.33
C HIS A 78 -13.22 -3.07 -15.62
N GLN A 79 -11.94 -3.40 -15.41
CA GLN A 79 -11.53 -4.62 -14.71
C GLN A 79 -11.79 -4.60 -13.20
N ARG A 80 -12.12 -3.44 -12.62
CA ARG A 80 -12.17 -3.22 -11.17
C ARG A 80 -13.49 -2.63 -10.68
N MET A 81 -14.37 -2.21 -11.59
CA MET A 81 -15.66 -1.61 -11.28
C MET A 81 -16.72 -2.19 -12.23
N ASP A 82 -17.67 -2.93 -11.67
CA ASP A 82 -18.74 -3.58 -12.45
C ASP A 82 -19.62 -2.58 -13.20
N GLU A 83 -19.77 -1.36 -12.67
CA GLU A 83 -20.56 -0.29 -13.26
C GLU A 83 -19.88 0.42 -14.45
N VAL A 84 -18.58 0.17 -14.67
CA VAL A 84 -17.78 0.78 -15.73
C VAL A 84 -17.60 -0.19 -16.89
N ASP A 85 -18.18 0.15 -18.04
CA ASP A 85 -17.92 -0.58 -19.28
C ASP A 85 -16.56 -0.20 -19.90
N GLN A 86 -16.10 -1.02 -20.85
CA GLN A 86 -14.80 -0.85 -21.49
C GLN A 86 -14.64 0.52 -22.19
N GLY A 87 -15.68 0.98 -22.90
CA GLY A 87 -15.62 2.26 -23.61
C GLY A 87 -15.53 3.45 -22.66
N THR A 88 -16.21 3.36 -21.52
CA THR A 88 -16.16 4.36 -20.45
C THR A 88 -14.79 4.38 -19.78
N SER A 89 -14.21 3.20 -19.49
CA SER A 89 -12.86 3.09 -18.95
C SER A 89 -11.82 3.72 -19.89
N GLN A 90 -11.89 3.43 -21.19
CA GLN A 90 -11.04 4.05 -22.22
C GLN A 90 -11.16 5.57 -22.21
N GLY A 91 -12.39 6.10 -22.23
CA GLY A 91 -12.63 7.55 -22.19
C GLY A 91 -12.11 8.22 -20.90
N MET A 92 -12.19 7.53 -19.76
CA MET A 92 -11.60 8.00 -18.50
C MET A 92 -10.07 8.08 -18.62
N VAL A 93 -9.42 7.02 -19.09
CA VAL A 93 -7.95 6.95 -19.19
C VAL A 93 -7.42 7.98 -20.20
N GLU A 94 -8.07 8.09 -21.37
CA GLU A 94 -7.72 9.11 -22.37
C GLU A 94 -7.86 10.52 -21.80
N THR A 95 -8.93 10.79 -21.05
CA THR A 95 -9.10 12.07 -20.36
C THR A 95 -7.98 12.32 -19.35
N LEU A 96 -7.60 11.34 -18.54
CA LEU A 96 -6.52 11.49 -17.57
C LEU A 96 -5.18 11.78 -18.27
N ARG A 97 -4.86 11.07 -19.36
CA ARG A 97 -3.65 11.32 -20.16
C ARG A 97 -3.68 12.72 -20.79
N HIS A 98 -4.77 13.10 -21.43
CA HIS A 98 -4.92 14.39 -22.10
C HIS A 98 -4.71 15.58 -21.15
N HIS A 99 -5.13 15.44 -19.89
CA HIS A 99 -4.96 16.47 -18.85
C HIS A 99 -3.62 16.37 -18.10
N GLY A 100 -2.69 15.53 -18.55
CA GLY A 100 -1.35 15.38 -17.95
C GLY A 100 -1.36 14.75 -16.54
N LEU A 101 -2.43 14.05 -16.19
CA LEU A 101 -2.60 13.39 -14.89
C LEU A 101 -1.94 12.01 -14.86
N LEU A 102 -1.62 11.46 -16.03
CA LEU A 102 -0.83 10.25 -16.22
C LEU A 102 0.45 10.58 -17.00
N ASP A 103 1.55 9.92 -16.65
CA ASP A 103 2.79 9.94 -17.43
C ASP A 103 2.76 8.92 -18.59
N ASP A 104 3.86 8.83 -19.34
CA ASP A 104 4.00 7.91 -20.48
C ASP A 104 3.93 6.43 -20.07
N ALA A 105 4.22 6.11 -18.80
CA ALA A 105 4.08 4.78 -18.23
C ALA A 105 2.66 4.51 -17.68
N GLY A 106 1.76 5.49 -17.75
CA GLY A 106 0.41 5.40 -17.22
C GLY A 106 0.34 5.57 -15.70
N LEU A 107 1.39 6.08 -15.05
CA LEU A 107 1.39 6.33 -13.62
C LEU A 107 0.82 7.71 -13.32
N LEU A 108 0.11 7.84 -12.20
CA LEU A 108 -0.36 9.13 -11.71
C LEU A 108 0.82 10.06 -11.38
N THR A 109 0.79 11.26 -11.97
CA THR A 109 1.83 12.30 -11.83
C THR A 109 1.64 13.17 -10.58
N GLN A 110 0.43 13.19 -10.01
CA GLN A 110 0.05 14.03 -8.88
C GLN A 110 -0.84 13.24 -7.92
N ASP A 111 -0.84 13.65 -6.64
CA ASP A 111 -1.72 13.06 -5.63
C ASP A 111 -3.19 13.23 -6.05
N PRO A 112 -3.96 12.14 -6.23
CA PRO A 112 -5.38 12.19 -6.61
C PRO A 112 -6.27 12.87 -5.56
N ARG A 113 -5.81 13.08 -4.32
CA ARG A 113 -6.50 13.90 -3.34
C ARG A 113 -6.38 15.40 -3.63
N MET A 114 -5.33 15.82 -4.33
CA MET A 114 -5.03 17.22 -4.63
C MET A 114 -5.16 17.60 -6.12
N SER A 115 -5.25 16.63 -7.02
CA SER A 115 -5.25 16.89 -8.47
C SER A 115 -6.63 17.19 -9.06
N GLY A 116 -6.63 17.74 -10.28
CA GLY A 116 -7.83 18.17 -11.01
C GLY A 116 -8.65 17.06 -11.67
N TRP A 117 -8.36 15.78 -11.41
CA TRP A 117 -8.95 14.65 -12.14
C TRP A 117 -10.48 14.63 -12.10
N ARG A 118 -11.10 15.02 -10.98
CA ARG A 118 -12.56 15.03 -10.85
C ARG A 118 -13.20 15.96 -11.86
N ALA A 119 -12.67 17.18 -11.97
CA ALA A 119 -13.16 18.16 -12.93
C ALA A 119 -12.89 17.73 -14.38
N ALA A 120 -11.76 17.07 -14.63
CA ALA A 120 -11.44 16.53 -15.95
C ALA A 120 -12.45 15.44 -16.36
N LEU A 121 -12.68 14.44 -15.51
CA LEU A 121 -13.62 13.36 -15.81
C LEU A 121 -15.06 13.85 -15.91
N GLN A 122 -15.51 14.72 -14.99
CA GLN A 122 -16.88 15.27 -14.99
C GLN A 122 -17.23 16.00 -16.29
N ARG A 123 -16.25 16.64 -16.94
CA ARG A 123 -16.47 17.43 -18.17
C ARG A 123 -16.38 16.58 -19.45
N ASN A 124 -15.65 15.47 -19.43
CA ASN A 124 -15.27 14.75 -20.65
C ASN A 124 -15.85 13.33 -20.74
N VAL A 125 -16.36 12.77 -19.65
CA VAL A 125 -16.93 11.41 -19.63
C VAL A 125 -18.43 11.49 -19.37
N SER A 126 -19.24 11.12 -20.37
CA SER A 126 -20.70 11.32 -20.35
C SER A 126 -21.42 10.64 -19.18
N ARG A 127 -21.04 9.41 -18.84
CA ARG A 127 -21.64 8.65 -17.71
C ARG A 127 -21.27 9.22 -16.33
N ILE A 128 -20.14 9.93 -16.25
CA ILE A 128 -19.76 10.68 -15.06
C ILE A 128 -20.53 12.01 -15.03
N ALA A 129 -20.66 12.67 -16.19
CA ALA A 129 -21.44 13.89 -16.35
C ALA A 129 -22.91 13.71 -15.96
N SER A 130 -23.51 12.56 -16.32
CA SER A 130 -24.89 12.19 -15.97
C SER A 130 -25.07 11.76 -14.50
N GLY A 131 -23.97 11.51 -13.78
CA GLY A 131 -24.00 11.03 -12.41
C GLY A 131 -24.20 9.52 -12.25
N GLU A 132 -24.16 8.74 -13.34
CA GLU A 132 -24.20 7.26 -13.26
C GLU A 132 -22.96 6.70 -12.56
N ILE A 133 -21.80 7.34 -12.75
CA ILE A 133 -20.55 7.00 -12.06
C ILE A 133 -20.17 8.16 -11.13
N GLY A 134 -20.14 7.87 -9.82
CA GLY A 134 -19.81 8.86 -8.80
C GLY A 134 -18.31 9.18 -8.73
N LEU A 135 -17.97 10.40 -8.31
CA LEU A 135 -16.58 10.85 -8.07
C LEU A 135 -16.31 11.33 -6.64
N ALA A 136 -17.26 11.09 -5.73
CA ALA A 136 -17.16 11.55 -4.35
C ALA A 136 -15.91 10.98 -3.69
N ALA A 137 -15.15 11.84 -3.01
CA ALA A 137 -14.04 11.42 -2.17
C ALA A 137 -14.52 10.40 -1.13
N ASP A 138 -13.69 9.39 -0.88
CA ASP A 138 -13.89 8.35 0.13
C ASP A 138 -15.21 7.56 0.00
N ARG A 139 -15.85 7.62 -1.17
CA ARG A 139 -17.12 6.94 -1.46
C ARG A 139 -17.25 6.40 -2.88
N SER A 140 -16.41 6.83 -3.81
CA SER A 140 -16.45 6.36 -5.19
C SER A 140 -15.32 5.39 -5.48
N GLY A 141 -15.64 4.30 -6.19
CA GLY A 141 -14.64 3.35 -6.67
C GLY A 141 -13.55 4.03 -7.50
N VAL A 142 -13.89 5.05 -8.30
CA VAL A 142 -12.89 5.85 -9.04
C VAL A 142 -11.88 6.50 -8.10
N SER A 143 -12.34 7.15 -7.01
CA SER A 143 -11.45 7.80 -6.06
C SER A 143 -10.59 6.78 -5.30
N GLU A 144 -11.15 5.63 -4.93
CA GLU A 144 -10.43 4.56 -4.24
C GLU A 144 -9.35 3.95 -5.14
N LEU A 145 -9.69 3.64 -6.38
CA LEU A 145 -8.76 3.08 -7.35
C LEU A 145 -7.61 4.03 -7.71
N LEU A 146 -7.91 5.33 -7.87
CA LEU A 146 -6.86 6.33 -8.10
C LEU A 146 -5.94 6.47 -6.89
N ASN A 147 -6.49 6.49 -5.67
CA ASN A 147 -5.68 6.52 -4.44
C ASN A 147 -4.78 5.28 -4.33
N ALA A 148 -5.33 4.09 -4.59
CA ALA A 148 -4.58 2.83 -4.55
C ALA A 148 -3.48 2.81 -5.62
N ALA A 149 -3.79 3.20 -6.86
CA ALA A 149 -2.81 3.28 -7.95
C ALA A 149 -1.70 4.30 -7.68
N PHE A 150 -2.00 5.38 -6.95
CA PHE A 150 -1.01 6.37 -6.58
C PHE A 150 -0.05 5.89 -5.48
N ALA A 151 -0.42 4.87 -4.69
CA ALA A 151 0.45 4.24 -3.72
C ALA A 151 1.11 5.21 -2.71
N GLN A 152 0.32 6.08 -2.09
CA GLN A 152 0.77 6.96 -1.01
C GLN A 152 -0.07 6.85 0.29
N HIS A 153 -1.36 6.50 0.21
CA HIS A 153 -2.28 6.58 1.38
C HIS A 153 -3.03 5.27 1.70
N GLU A 154 -2.95 4.87 2.97
CA GLU A 154 -3.78 4.00 3.87
C GLU A 154 -4.51 2.71 3.42
N PHE A 155 -4.70 2.38 2.14
CA PHE A 155 -5.28 1.07 1.80
C PHE A 155 -4.66 0.45 0.54
N CYS A 156 -4.20 -0.79 0.68
CA CYS A 156 -3.68 -1.61 -0.40
C CYS A 156 -3.92 -3.09 -0.06
N ASP A 157 -4.29 -3.89 -1.05
CA ASP A 157 -4.42 -5.35 -0.97
C ASP A 157 -3.16 -6.08 -1.46
N ALA A 158 -2.29 -5.39 -2.22
CA ALA A 158 -1.05 -5.97 -2.74
C ALA A 158 -0.21 -6.59 -1.61
N HIS A 159 0.17 -7.86 -1.79
CA HIS A 159 0.98 -8.63 -0.85
C HIS A 159 0.28 -9.09 0.45
N ALA A 160 -1.05 -8.93 0.58
CA ALA A 160 -1.79 -9.47 1.72
C ALA A 160 -1.52 -10.96 1.96
N ASP A 161 -1.54 -11.77 0.90
CA ASP A 161 -1.25 -13.21 0.97
C ASP A 161 0.19 -13.50 1.42
N ALA A 162 1.15 -12.73 0.90
CA ALA A 162 2.56 -12.90 1.24
C ALA A 162 2.85 -12.50 2.70
N ALA A 163 2.23 -11.41 3.17
CA ALA A 163 2.31 -11.01 4.56
C ALA A 163 1.67 -12.08 5.47
N LEU A 164 0.50 -12.59 5.13
CA LEU A 164 -0.18 -13.61 5.91
C LEU A 164 0.59 -14.93 5.94
N ASP A 165 1.10 -15.39 4.79
CA ASP A 165 1.96 -16.57 4.69
C ASP A 165 3.23 -16.42 5.54
N PHE A 166 3.89 -15.26 5.48
CA PHE A 166 5.04 -14.97 6.33
C PHE A 166 4.69 -15.07 7.83
N LEU A 167 3.60 -14.44 8.25
CA LEU A 167 3.16 -14.46 9.64
C LEU A 167 2.82 -15.88 10.09
N LEU A 168 2.06 -16.64 9.30
CA LEU A 168 1.63 -18.00 9.64
C LEU A 168 2.83 -18.95 9.76
N ARG A 169 3.80 -18.88 8.84
CA ARG A 169 5.02 -19.71 8.89
C ARG A 169 5.83 -19.48 10.17
N HIS A 170 5.90 -18.25 10.65
CA HIS A 170 6.67 -17.92 11.86
C HIS A 170 5.86 -18.08 13.14
N ALA A 171 4.55 -17.81 13.12
CA ALA A 171 3.67 -17.97 14.27
C ALA A 171 3.38 -19.44 14.63
N LEU A 172 3.40 -20.32 13.64
CA LEU A 172 3.13 -21.75 13.80
C LEU A 172 4.41 -22.59 13.85
N ALA A 173 5.59 -22.00 13.64
CA ALA A 173 6.86 -22.70 13.81
C ALA A 173 7.01 -23.17 15.28
N PRO A 174 7.56 -24.38 15.52
CA PRO A 174 7.89 -24.81 16.86
C PRO A 174 8.87 -23.81 17.50
N PRO A 175 8.77 -23.56 18.82
CA PRO A 175 9.68 -22.66 19.51
C PRO A 175 11.13 -23.09 19.28
N ARG A 176 12.03 -22.12 19.08
CA ARG A 176 13.47 -22.40 18.96
C ARG A 176 13.94 -23.18 20.19
N ALA A 177 14.77 -24.20 19.97
CA ALA A 177 15.30 -25.10 21.02
C ALA A 177 16.06 -24.37 22.14
N ASP A 178 16.45 -23.12 21.89
CA ASP A 178 17.18 -22.25 22.83
C ASP A 178 16.24 -21.43 23.72
N THR A 179 14.93 -21.65 23.62
CA THR A 179 13.95 -21.05 24.53
C THR A 179 13.98 -21.84 25.83
N PRO A 180 14.43 -21.26 26.96
CA PRO A 180 14.41 -21.98 28.23
C PRO A 180 12.97 -22.37 28.54
N ALA A 181 12.75 -23.66 28.84
CA ALA A 181 11.49 -24.12 29.39
C ALA A 181 11.22 -23.33 30.68
N GLY A 182 10.17 -22.49 30.62
CA GLY A 182 9.60 -21.86 31.81
C GLY A 182 8.61 -22.81 32.46
#